data_AF-A0A521UXQ5-F1
#
_entry.id   AF-A0A521UXQ5-F1
#
_cell.length_a   1.000
_cell.length_b   1.000
_cell.length_c   1.000
_cell.angle_alpha   90.00
_cell.angle_beta   90.00
_cell.angle_gamma   90.00
#
_symmetry.space_group_name_H-M   'P 1'
#
loop_
_entity.id
_entity.type
_entity.pdbx_description
1 polymer ?
#
loop_
_entity_poly.entity_id
_entity_poly.type
_entity_poly.pdbx_seq_one_letter_code
_entity_poly.pdbx_strand_id
1 'polypeptide(L)'
;MTKVTSHNPDLTTSLAALHPAVRPYLVVLLALTVVASALVGCSGIPSTAPLTSTSAPTAVASPTGQTSAIVPGESATPTASPLSSPSTNPSPTATSPALSPTATVSATSPTTPPAPATATSAPSATPSPAQPAASTSTATWRQSGADLGSVDSEGAAFDGTRLQLAREGESYVMSGQAVSVVREAAFAFDTAVISWNAETPAGTKLSFDLRARTPDGWSKWYTMGTWGPSGGSSAGTQGDGMGSVSTDTLKLKARANALQYRITFSTTNPAVTPTVRLVAVNYGQGAGAQGGPKLASGAAAGRDIDVPRLSQVDQDPSVASLVCSPTSLTMVLRYWGIDRSVPETIKGVRDAATGIYGNWTLNTAYAGSQGLEAYVDRFYSVEQLEAEIAAGRPVIASLTWLAGELDNASVSSVPGGHLIVVRGFTAQGDVIVNDPASRGEGVRRVYKRAQFANVWLREGGIVYLVRPR
;
A
#
# COMPACT_ATOMS: atom_id res chain seq x y z
N MET A 1 -20.38 -36.63 -11.29
CA MET A 1 -19.32 -37.55 -10.80
C MET A 1 -19.03 -38.70 -11.77
N THR A 2 -19.97 -39.15 -12.60
CA THR A 2 -19.82 -40.37 -13.41
C THR A 2 -19.04 -40.23 -14.73
N LYS A 3 -18.42 -39.08 -15.02
CA LYS A 3 -17.72 -38.84 -16.31
C LYS A 3 -16.25 -38.41 -16.19
N VAL A 4 -15.70 -38.36 -14.97
CA VAL A 4 -14.30 -37.95 -14.71
C VAL A 4 -13.42 -39.13 -14.25
N THR A 5 -14.01 -40.29 -13.95
CA THR A 5 -13.30 -41.43 -13.35
C THR A 5 -12.82 -42.49 -14.35
N SER A 6 -13.01 -42.30 -15.66
CA SER A 6 -12.69 -43.36 -16.65
C SER A 6 -11.22 -43.45 -17.06
N HIS A 7 -10.32 -42.61 -16.55
CA HIS A 7 -8.93 -42.52 -17.06
C HIS A 7 -7.82 -42.67 -16.01
N ASN A 8 -8.09 -43.04 -14.76
CA ASN A 8 -7.00 -43.39 -13.83
C ASN A 8 -7.45 -44.20 -12.60
N PRO A 9 -7.20 -45.52 -12.53
CA PRO A 9 -7.61 -46.36 -11.39
C PRO A 9 -6.81 -46.10 -10.09
N ASP A 10 -5.68 -45.39 -10.15
CA ASP A 10 -4.84 -45.08 -8.97
C ASP A 10 -5.35 -43.88 -8.15
N LEU A 11 -6.24 -43.05 -8.70
CA LEU A 11 -6.81 -41.89 -7.99
C LEU A 11 -7.92 -42.28 -7.00
N THR A 12 -8.62 -43.38 -7.24
CA THR A 12 -9.72 -43.85 -6.36
C THR A 12 -9.24 -44.35 -5.00
N THR A 13 -8.03 -44.92 -4.94
CA THR A 13 -7.49 -45.51 -3.71
C THR A 13 -6.90 -44.45 -2.77
N SER A 14 -6.48 -43.29 -3.29
CA SER A 14 -5.87 -42.21 -2.49
C SER A 14 -6.91 -41.25 -1.88
N LEU A 15 -8.05 -41.02 -2.55
CA LEU A 15 -9.11 -40.12 -2.06
C LEU A 15 -9.96 -40.69 -0.91
N ALA A 16 -10.04 -42.01 -0.78
CA ALA A 16 -10.79 -42.68 0.29
C ALA A 16 -10.13 -42.52 1.67
N ALA A 17 -8.82 -42.28 1.73
CA ALA A 17 -8.05 -42.11 2.96
C ALA A 17 -8.10 -40.68 3.55
N LEU A 18 -8.68 -39.71 2.83
CA LEU A 18 -8.73 -38.31 3.26
C LEU A 18 -9.99 -38.01 4.09
N HIS A 19 -9.79 -37.19 5.12
CA HIS A 19 -10.83 -36.71 6.04
C HIS A 19 -12.00 -36.04 5.28
N PRO A 20 -13.27 -36.27 5.67
CA PRO A 20 -14.46 -35.82 4.91
C PRO A 20 -14.50 -34.31 4.63
N ALA A 21 -13.94 -33.50 5.54
CA ALA A 21 -13.89 -32.05 5.43
C ALA A 21 -12.93 -31.51 4.35
N VAL A 22 -11.98 -32.32 3.86
CA VAL A 22 -10.93 -31.87 2.91
C VAL A 22 -11.31 -32.20 1.45
N ARG A 23 -12.19 -33.18 1.25
CA ARG A 23 -12.64 -33.64 -0.06
C ARG A 23 -13.22 -32.56 -0.99
N PRO A 24 -14.05 -31.59 -0.53
CA PRO A 24 -14.60 -30.59 -1.44
C PRO A 24 -13.54 -29.61 -1.98
N TYR A 25 -12.47 -29.34 -1.23
CA TYR A 25 -11.41 -28.42 -1.63
C TYR A 25 -10.45 -29.02 -2.67
N LEU A 26 -10.18 -30.32 -2.57
CA LEU A 26 -9.29 -31.02 -3.51
C LEU A 26 -9.93 -31.15 -4.91
N VAL A 27 -11.26 -31.32 -4.96
CA VAL A 27 -12.03 -31.39 -6.21
C VAL A 27 -12.00 -30.04 -6.96
N VAL A 28 -12.04 -28.93 -6.23
CA VAL A 28 -11.92 -27.57 -6.79
C VAL A 28 -10.50 -27.34 -7.32
N LEU A 29 -9.47 -27.80 -6.60
CA LEU A 29 -8.06 -27.67 -7.04
C LEU A 29 -7.78 -28.47 -8.33
N LEU A 30 -8.30 -29.70 -8.42
CA LEU A 30 -8.16 -30.56 -9.61
C LEU A 30 -8.92 -29.99 -10.82
N ALA A 31 -10.11 -29.41 -10.61
CA ALA A 31 -10.86 -28.74 -11.67
C ALA A 31 -10.11 -27.51 -12.22
N LEU A 32 -9.45 -26.73 -11.34
CA LEU A 32 -8.63 -25.58 -11.75
C LEU A 32 -7.41 -25.98 -12.59
N THR A 33 -6.76 -27.11 -12.29
CA THR A 33 -5.61 -27.61 -13.07
C THR A 33 -5.98 -28.12 -14.47
N VAL A 34 -7.20 -28.66 -14.64
CA VAL A 34 -7.69 -29.11 -15.95
C VAL A 34 -8.06 -27.91 -16.83
N VAL A 35 -8.61 -26.84 -16.25
CA VAL A 35 -8.90 -25.59 -16.97
C VAL A 35 -7.60 -24.87 -17.37
N ALA A 36 -6.57 -24.88 -16.52
CA ALA A 36 -5.26 -24.32 -16.83
C ALA A 36 -4.55 -25.06 -17.98
N SER A 37 -4.69 -26.39 -18.05
CA SER A 37 -4.10 -27.20 -19.13
C SER A 37 -4.83 -27.03 -20.48
N ALA A 38 -6.12 -26.68 -20.47
CA ALA A 38 -6.90 -26.43 -21.68
C ALA A 38 -6.63 -25.06 -22.32
N LEU A 39 -6.09 -24.09 -21.55
CA LEU A 39 -5.78 -22.74 -22.03
C LEU A 39 -4.39 -22.58 -22.65
N VAL A 40 -3.51 -23.58 -22.50
CA VAL A 40 -2.15 -23.60 -23.08
C VAL A 40 -2.08 -24.38 -24.41
N GLY A 41 -3.16 -25.06 -24.80
CA GLY A 41 -3.21 -26.00 -25.93
C GLY A 41 -3.59 -25.43 -27.31
N CYS A 42 -3.54 -24.12 -27.54
CA CYS A 42 -3.84 -23.53 -28.85
C CYS A 42 -2.74 -22.55 -29.29
N SER A 43 -1.64 -23.09 -29.83
CA SER A 43 -0.73 -22.42 -30.76
C SER A 43 0.15 -23.47 -31.42
N GLY A 44 -0.30 -23.99 -32.56
CA GLY A 44 0.51 -24.84 -33.42
C GLY A 44 1.28 -23.99 -34.42
N ILE A 45 2.61 -24.08 -34.42
CA ILE A 45 3.47 -23.70 -35.55
C ILE A 45 4.58 -24.78 -35.66
N PRO A 46 4.84 -25.33 -36.87
CA PRO A 46 5.83 -26.38 -37.05
C PRO A 46 7.26 -25.87 -37.32
N SER A 47 8.17 -26.78 -36.98
CA SER A 47 9.62 -26.90 -37.16
C SER A 47 10.35 -26.09 -38.25
N THR A 48 11.55 -25.62 -37.86
CA THR A 48 12.63 -25.03 -38.66
C THR A 48 13.49 -26.04 -39.42
N ALA A 49 13.95 -25.68 -40.64
CA ALA A 49 15.30 -25.96 -41.19
C ALA A 49 15.52 -25.19 -42.53
N PRO A 50 16.78 -24.97 -42.98
CA PRO A 50 17.26 -23.65 -43.43
C PRO A 50 17.62 -23.55 -44.93
N LEU A 51 17.92 -22.33 -45.44
CA LEU A 51 19.11 -21.96 -46.23
C LEU A 51 19.00 -20.55 -46.90
N THR A 52 20.13 -19.80 -46.80
CA THR A 52 20.78 -18.87 -47.77
C THR A 52 20.13 -17.55 -48.24
N SER A 53 20.79 -16.47 -47.80
CA SER A 53 21.42 -15.35 -48.55
C SER A 53 20.62 -14.39 -49.46
N THR A 54 20.97 -13.11 -49.21
CA THR A 54 21.24 -11.99 -50.15
C THR A 54 20.16 -10.93 -50.47
N SER A 55 20.58 -9.69 -50.21
CA SER A 55 20.32 -8.41 -50.90
C SER A 55 18.96 -7.69 -50.76
N ALA A 56 19.03 -6.49 -50.16
CA ALA A 56 18.22 -5.30 -50.48
C ALA A 56 18.80 -4.59 -51.73
N PRO A 57 18.30 -3.43 -52.22
CA PRO A 57 17.10 -2.64 -51.85
C PRO A 57 16.24 -2.23 -53.08
N THR A 58 15.17 -1.45 -52.89
CA THR A 58 14.89 -0.13 -53.52
C THR A 58 13.46 0.36 -53.21
N ALA A 59 13.35 1.68 -53.02
CA ALA A 59 12.18 2.48 -52.65
C ALA A 59 11.04 2.51 -53.69
N VAL A 60 9.86 3.05 -53.30
CA VAL A 60 9.22 4.27 -53.88
C VAL A 60 7.74 4.41 -53.44
N ALA A 61 7.43 5.62 -52.95
CA ALA A 61 6.19 6.44 -53.01
C ALA A 61 4.80 5.93 -52.52
N SER A 62 4.19 6.78 -51.68
CA SER A 62 2.74 7.02 -51.53
C SER A 62 2.18 7.81 -52.74
N PRO A 63 0.84 7.95 -52.96
CA PRO A 63 0.02 8.88 -52.15
C PRO A 63 -1.51 8.60 -52.03
N THR A 64 -2.11 9.22 -50.99
CA THR A 64 -3.44 9.91 -50.89
C THR A 64 -4.81 9.25 -51.15
N GLY A 65 -5.76 9.56 -50.24
CA GLY A 65 -7.23 9.63 -50.44
C GLY A 65 -8.01 9.28 -49.15
N GLN A 66 -8.54 10.23 -48.35
CA GLN A 66 -9.93 10.79 -48.36
C GLN A 66 -11.02 9.69 -48.38
N THR A 67 -12.12 9.65 -47.60
CA THR A 67 -12.94 10.67 -46.90
C THR A 67 -14.08 9.97 -46.11
N SER A 68 -14.62 10.69 -45.11
CA SER A 68 -16.03 10.81 -44.69
C SER A 68 -16.77 9.74 -43.86
N ALA A 69 -17.44 10.31 -42.84
CA ALA A 69 -18.42 9.78 -41.91
C ALA A 69 -19.78 9.44 -42.56
N ILE A 70 -20.62 8.68 -41.84
CA ILE A 70 -22.09 8.81 -41.70
C ILE A 70 -22.59 7.91 -40.54
N VAL A 71 -23.41 8.51 -39.66
CA VAL A 71 -24.41 7.95 -38.71
C VAL A 71 -25.74 8.58 -39.21
N PRO A 72 -26.98 8.02 -39.12
CA PRO A 72 -27.64 7.57 -37.88
C PRO A 72 -28.82 6.55 -37.97
N GLY A 73 -29.42 6.25 -36.80
CA GLY A 73 -30.79 5.76 -36.59
C GLY A 73 -30.89 4.31 -36.09
N GLU A 74 -31.82 3.89 -35.23
CA GLU A 74 -32.91 4.52 -34.47
C GLU A 74 -33.49 3.46 -33.49
N SER A 75 -34.03 3.92 -32.34
CA SER A 75 -35.13 3.42 -31.48
C SER A 75 -35.54 1.93 -31.41
N ALA A 76 -35.70 1.39 -30.18
CA ALA A 76 -36.98 0.86 -29.66
C ALA A 76 -36.88 0.27 -28.22
N THR A 77 -37.70 0.79 -27.30
CA THR A 77 -38.18 0.15 -26.05
C THR A 77 -39.45 -0.68 -26.31
N PRO A 78 -39.79 -1.65 -25.43
CA PRO A 78 -41.04 -1.49 -24.65
C PRO A 78 -41.06 -2.08 -23.20
N THR A 79 -41.71 -1.33 -22.31
CA THR A 79 -42.84 -1.67 -21.39
C THR A 79 -42.74 -2.70 -20.21
N ALA A 80 -42.90 -2.16 -18.98
CA ALA A 80 -43.72 -2.54 -17.78
C ALA A 80 -44.63 -3.81 -17.80
N SER A 81 -45.04 -4.51 -16.72
CA SER A 81 -44.92 -4.49 -15.23
C SER A 81 -45.52 -5.86 -14.71
N PRO A 82 -46.16 -5.99 -13.52
CA PRO A 82 -45.62 -6.48 -12.23
C PRO A 82 -46.32 -7.77 -11.71
N LEU A 83 -45.93 -8.33 -10.54
CA LEU A 83 -46.80 -9.12 -9.64
C LEU A 83 -46.17 -9.36 -8.25
N SER A 84 -47.04 -9.70 -7.30
CA SER A 84 -47.02 -9.37 -5.87
C SER A 84 -46.48 -10.46 -4.92
N SER A 85 -46.09 -10.00 -3.72
CA SER A 85 -46.03 -10.54 -2.32
C SER A 85 -46.69 -11.91 -1.95
N PRO A 86 -46.68 -12.35 -0.67
CA PRO A 86 -45.62 -12.46 0.38
C PRO A 86 -45.59 -13.87 1.05
N SER A 87 -44.64 -14.17 1.94
CA SER A 87 -44.85 -15.17 3.01
C SER A 87 -43.84 -15.04 4.17
N THR A 88 -44.20 -15.69 5.27
CA THR A 88 -44.04 -15.34 6.69
C THR A 88 -42.87 -16.02 7.44
N ASN A 89 -42.51 -15.41 8.58
CA ASN A 89 -41.82 -15.87 9.81
C ASN A 89 -41.88 -17.41 10.15
N PRO A 90 -41.12 -17.98 11.14
CA PRO A 90 -40.41 -17.35 12.27
C PRO A 90 -39.04 -17.96 12.71
N SER A 91 -38.45 -17.36 13.76
CA SER A 91 -37.30 -17.83 14.57
C SER A 91 -37.45 -19.23 15.17
N PRO A 92 -36.35 -19.79 15.72
CA PRO A 92 -36.35 -19.97 17.17
C PRO A 92 -35.04 -19.62 17.91
N THR A 93 -35.26 -19.30 19.18
CA THR A 93 -34.40 -19.13 20.35
C THR A 93 -33.49 -20.33 20.65
N ALA A 94 -32.31 -20.09 21.26
CA ALA A 94 -32.00 -20.51 22.64
C ALA A 94 -30.50 -20.78 22.94
N THR A 95 -30.10 -20.27 24.11
CA THR A 95 -29.21 -20.86 25.14
C THR A 95 -27.69 -20.95 24.95
N SER A 96 -26.98 -20.14 25.74
CA SER A 96 -25.69 -20.42 26.36
C SER A 96 -25.75 -21.62 27.32
N PRO A 97 -24.59 -22.19 27.69
CA PRO A 97 -24.12 -21.94 29.07
C PRO A 97 -22.62 -21.68 29.20
N ALA A 98 -22.29 -20.95 30.27
CA ALA A 98 -20.96 -20.74 30.82
C ALA A 98 -20.43 -21.99 31.52
N LEU A 99 -19.10 -22.10 31.69
CA LEU A 99 -18.41 -22.72 32.83
C LEU A 99 -16.89 -22.42 32.76
N SER A 100 -16.39 -21.66 33.75
CA SER A 100 -15.03 -21.74 34.34
C SER A 100 -15.14 -22.57 35.63
N PRO A 101 -14.09 -23.08 36.33
CA PRO A 101 -12.75 -22.50 36.57
C PRO A 101 -11.61 -23.55 36.50
N THR A 102 -10.32 -23.27 36.71
CA THR A 102 -9.64 -23.23 38.03
C THR A 102 -8.14 -22.97 37.80
N ALA A 103 -7.54 -22.17 38.68
CA ALA A 103 -6.11 -21.84 38.74
C ALA A 103 -5.31 -22.89 39.52
N THR A 104 -4.02 -23.03 39.22
CA THR A 104 -3.03 -23.57 40.16
C THR A 104 -1.77 -22.71 40.12
N VAL A 105 -1.42 -22.21 41.30
CA VAL A 105 -0.22 -21.44 41.64
C VAL A 105 0.83 -22.43 42.14
N SER A 106 2.09 -22.25 41.75
CA SER A 106 3.24 -22.83 42.46
C SER A 106 4.32 -21.77 42.61
N ALA A 107 4.67 -21.49 43.86
CA ALA A 107 5.77 -20.64 44.29
C ALA A 107 6.76 -21.49 45.08
N THR A 108 8.06 -21.30 44.85
CA THR A 108 9.13 -21.60 45.80
C THR A 108 10.29 -20.61 45.63
N SER A 109 10.73 -20.06 46.76
CA SER A 109 11.76 -19.04 46.96
C SER A 109 13.16 -19.68 47.23
N PRO A 110 14.14 -18.99 47.83
CA PRO A 110 15.06 -17.98 47.25
C PRO A 110 16.54 -18.40 47.40
N THR A 111 17.48 -17.72 46.74
CA THR A 111 18.91 -17.82 47.08
C THR A 111 19.60 -16.47 47.11
N THR A 112 20.24 -16.19 48.24
CA THR A 112 20.93 -14.96 48.65
C THR A 112 22.24 -14.73 47.88
N PRO A 113 22.61 -13.48 47.55
CA PRO A 113 23.88 -13.15 46.88
C PRO A 113 25.05 -12.92 47.86
N PRO A 114 26.31 -13.13 47.45
CA PRO A 114 27.48 -12.68 48.21
C PRO A 114 27.80 -11.19 47.97
N ALA A 115 28.39 -10.56 48.99
CA ALA A 115 28.71 -9.13 49.11
C ALA A 115 30.14 -8.78 48.58
N PRO A 116 30.60 -7.51 48.61
CA PRO A 116 31.11 -6.80 47.44
C PRO A 116 32.64 -6.81 47.30
N ALA A 117 33.13 -6.70 46.06
CA ALA A 117 34.52 -6.37 45.75
C ALA A 117 34.63 -4.95 45.19
N THR A 118 35.70 -4.29 45.62
CA THR A 118 36.10 -2.89 45.53
C THR A 118 36.07 -2.25 44.14
N ALA A 119 35.69 -0.97 44.15
CA ALA A 119 35.63 -0.05 43.01
C ALA A 119 37.00 0.20 42.35
N THR A 120 36.98 0.29 41.02
CA THR A 120 37.92 1.14 40.25
C THR A 120 37.07 2.07 39.39
N SER A 121 37.19 3.36 39.66
CA SER A 121 36.45 4.47 39.05
C SER A 121 36.84 4.68 37.59
N ALA A 122 35.87 4.53 36.69
CA ALA A 122 35.90 5.08 35.33
C ALA A 122 35.05 6.37 35.30
N PRO A 123 35.37 7.36 34.45
CA PRO A 123 34.79 8.70 34.53
C PRO A 123 33.29 8.67 34.20
N SER A 124 32.52 9.37 35.04
CA SER A 124 31.09 9.54 34.92
C SER A 124 30.73 10.25 33.61
N ALA A 125 30.23 9.50 32.64
CA ALA A 125 29.41 10.08 31.58
C ALA A 125 28.05 10.42 32.21
N THR A 126 27.76 11.71 32.31
CA THR A 126 26.44 12.20 32.70
C THR A 126 25.39 11.56 31.78
N PRO A 127 24.42 10.79 32.30
CA PRO A 127 23.33 10.33 31.46
C PRO A 127 22.54 11.55 31.02
N SER A 128 22.48 11.76 29.70
CA SER A 128 21.51 12.65 29.08
C SER A 128 20.13 12.28 29.63
N PRO A 129 19.29 13.24 30.06
CA PRO A 129 18.01 12.92 30.66
C PRO A 129 17.22 12.08 29.65
N ALA A 130 16.97 10.82 30.00
CA ALA A 130 16.13 9.93 29.22
C ALA A 130 14.80 10.64 29.01
N GLN A 131 14.51 11.05 27.76
CA GLN A 131 13.17 11.48 27.41
C GLN A 131 12.23 10.33 27.82
N PRO A 132 11.14 10.60 28.53
CA PRO A 132 10.13 9.58 28.76
C PRO A 132 9.72 9.05 27.38
N ALA A 133 9.94 7.76 27.15
CA ALA A 133 9.58 7.11 25.90
C ALA A 133 8.09 7.37 25.67
N ALA A 134 7.79 8.26 24.72
CA ALA A 134 6.44 8.40 24.22
C ALA A 134 6.03 7.00 23.75
N SER A 135 4.93 6.46 24.28
CA SER A 135 4.41 5.12 24.01
C SER A 135 3.90 4.95 22.57
N THR A 136 4.49 5.65 21.59
CA THR A 136 4.13 5.55 20.18
C THR A 136 4.73 4.28 19.59
N SER A 137 3.89 3.44 19.02
CA SER A 137 4.26 2.19 18.34
C SER A 137 4.55 2.38 16.85
N THR A 138 4.53 3.63 16.36
CA THR A 138 4.90 4.03 15.00
C THR A 138 5.59 5.39 14.97
N ALA A 139 6.47 5.61 13.99
CA ALA A 139 7.13 6.87 13.71
C ALA A 139 7.47 6.97 12.21
N THR A 140 7.58 8.21 11.72
CA THR A 140 7.98 8.49 10.34
C THR A 140 9.28 9.28 10.33
N TRP A 141 10.32 8.70 9.72
CA TRP A 141 11.55 9.41 9.39
C TRP A 141 11.43 10.01 8.00
N ARG A 142 11.49 11.34 7.90
CA ARG A 142 11.41 12.08 6.65
C ARG A 142 12.72 12.82 6.39
N GLN A 143 13.22 12.75 5.16
CA GLN A 143 14.28 13.62 4.65
C GLN A 143 13.76 14.38 3.43
N SER A 144 13.86 15.70 3.46
CA SER A 144 13.55 16.62 2.37
C SER A 144 14.34 17.92 2.55
N GLY A 145 14.39 18.76 1.51
CA GLY A 145 15.21 19.98 1.56
C GLY A 145 16.68 19.64 1.85
N ALA A 146 17.34 20.44 2.70
CA ALA A 146 18.74 20.25 3.05
C ALA A 146 19.04 18.88 3.71
N ASP A 147 18.11 18.35 4.50
CA ASP A 147 18.29 17.06 5.19
C ASP A 147 18.47 15.90 4.20
N LEU A 148 17.96 16.03 2.98
CA LEU A 148 18.10 15.02 1.93
C LEU A 148 19.55 14.87 1.44
N GLY A 149 20.39 15.90 1.62
CA GLY A 149 21.82 15.85 1.29
C GLY A 149 22.66 15.03 2.26
N SER A 150 22.10 14.59 3.39
CA SER A 150 22.80 13.76 4.39
C SER A 150 22.83 12.28 3.96
N VAL A 151 23.57 12.00 2.89
CA VAL A 151 23.73 10.68 2.27
C VAL A 151 25.20 10.43 1.92
N ASP A 152 25.60 9.16 1.96
CA ASP A 152 26.82 8.69 1.31
C ASP A 152 26.49 8.36 -0.15
N SER A 153 27.18 8.99 -1.11
CA SER A 153 26.81 8.93 -2.52
C SER A 153 27.97 8.64 -3.45
N GLU A 154 27.73 7.75 -4.41
CA GLU A 154 28.65 7.39 -5.48
C GLU A 154 27.92 7.58 -6.82
N GLY A 155 28.39 8.48 -7.69
CA GLY A 155 27.70 8.80 -8.96
C GLY A 155 26.34 9.50 -8.80
N ALA A 156 25.95 9.86 -7.57
CA ALA A 156 24.82 10.74 -7.28
C ALA A 156 25.32 12.03 -6.62
N ALA A 157 24.52 13.10 -6.72
CA ALA A 157 24.83 14.40 -6.16
C ALA A 157 23.56 15.05 -5.59
N PHE A 158 23.74 15.87 -4.56
CA PHE A 158 22.70 16.75 -4.02
C PHE A 158 22.90 18.16 -4.58
N ASP A 159 21.88 18.73 -5.23
CA ASP A 159 21.96 20.05 -5.87
C ASP A 159 21.60 21.23 -4.93
N GLY A 160 21.41 20.95 -3.63
CA GLY A 160 20.89 21.89 -2.64
C GLY A 160 19.39 21.71 -2.36
N THR A 161 18.66 21.03 -3.24
CA THR A 161 17.21 20.78 -3.10
C THR A 161 16.79 19.35 -3.42
N ARG A 162 17.53 18.66 -4.31
CA ARG A 162 17.18 17.34 -4.85
C ARG A 162 18.43 16.47 -4.96
N LEU A 163 18.23 15.15 -4.81
CA LEU A 163 19.20 14.14 -5.20
C LEU A 163 19.03 13.80 -6.67
N GLN A 164 20.12 13.68 -7.40
CA GLN A 164 20.16 13.36 -8.83
C GLN A 164 21.47 12.65 -9.19
N LEU A 165 21.64 12.24 -10.45
CA LEU A 165 22.93 11.74 -10.94
C LEU A 165 23.98 12.86 -10.89
N ALA A 166 25.22 12.50 -10.55
CA ALA A 166 26.35 13.43 -10.61
C ALA A 166 26.64 13.84 -12.06
N ARG A 167 27.27 15.01 -12.24
CA ARG A 167 27.70 15.50 -13.55
C ARG A 167 29.20 15.30 -13.75
N GLU A 168 29.56 14.92 -14.98
CA GLU A 168 30.91 14.92 -15.51
C GLU A 168 30.92 15.85 -16.74
N GLY A 169 31.41 17.08 -16.55
CA GLY A 169 31.28 18.14 -17.53
C GLY A 169 29.80 18.50 -17.77
N GLU A 170 29.37 18.45 -19.03
CA GLU A 170 28.00 18.78 -19.43
C GLU A 170 27.02 17.60 -19.32
N SER A 171 27.52 16.39 -19.04
CA SER A 171 26.75 15.14 -19.02
C SER A 171 26.53 14.62 -17.60
N TYR A 172 25.40 13.94 -17.37
CA TYR A 172 25.19 13.11 -16.20
C TYR A 172 25.90 11.76 -16.35
N VAL A 173 26.42 11.22 -15.25
CA VAL A 173 26.86 9.82 -15.21
C VAL A 173 25.67 8.89 -15.45
N MET A 174 25.90 7.71 -16.02
CA MET A 174 24.81 6.82 -16.44
C MET A 174 24.06 6.16 -15.26
N SER A 175 24.75 6.02 -14.12
CA SER A 175 24.19 5.43 -12.91
C SER A 175 24.87 5.96 -11.67
N GLY A 176 24.15 5.93 -10.55
CA GLY A 176 24.67 6.34 -9.26
C GLY A 176 23.83 5.80 -8.11
N GLN A 177 24.33 5.98 -6.90
CA GLN A 177 23.70 5.52 -5.68
C GLN A 177 23.82 6.57 -4.58
N ALA A 178 22.78 6.67 -3.75
CA ALA A 178 22.79 7.42 -2.51
C ALA A 178 22.29 6.51 -1.37
N VAL A 179 23.11 6.35 -0.33
CA VAL A 179 22.81 5.59 0.89
C VAL A 179 22.58 6.57 2.03
N SER A 180 21.46 6.46 2.72
CA SER A 180 21.20 7.33 3.87
C SER A 180 22.20 7.11 4.99
N VAL A 181 22.39 8.12 5.86
CA VAL A 181 22.95 7.87 7.19
C VAL A 181 22.16 6.77 7.93
N VAL A 182 22.80 6.12 8.89
CA VAL A 182 22.08 5.20 9.79
C VAL A 182 21.09 6.00 10.61
N ARG A 183 19.81 5.63 10.52
CA ARG A 183 18.76 6.19 11.38
C ARG A 183 18.52 5.25 12.55
N GLU A 184 18.98 5.66 13.73
CA GLU A 184 18.55 5.02 14.97
C GLU A 184 17.03 5.23 15.15
N ALA A 185 16.32 4.15 15.44
CA ALA A 185 14.88 4.15 15.60
C ALA A 185 14.51 4.68 16.98
N ALA A 186 13.39 5.40 17.07
CA ALA A 186 12.88 5.90 18.34
C ALA A 186 12.44 4.77 19.31
N PHE A 187 12.16 3.58 18.77
CA PHE A 187 11.77 2.38 19.48
C PHE A 187 12.02 1.16 18.58
N ALA A 188 12.00 -0.04 19.17
CA ALA A 188 12.17 -1.28 18.41
C ALA A 188 10.95 -1.57 17.52
N PHE A 189 11.18 -1.81 16.22
CA PHE A 189 10.14 -1.95 15.20
C PHE A 189 10.28 -3.23 14.38
N ASP A 190 9.20 -3.75 13.80
CA ASP A 190 9.21 -4.95 12.96
C ASP A 190 8.56 -4.74 11.59
N THR A 191 8.05 -3.54 11.32
CA THR A 191 7.51 -3.15 10.00
C THR A 191 8.07 -1.83 9.53
N ALA A 192 8.27 -1.69 8.22
CA ALA A 192 8.64 -0.42 7.58
C ALA A 192 8.03 -0.28 6.18
N VAL A 193 7.62 0.93 5.81
CA VAL A 193 7.12 1.31 4.48
C VAL A 193 7.88 2.55 4.05
N ILE A 194 8.49 2.50 2.86
CA ILE A 194 9.18 3.66 2.27
C ILE A 194 8.25 4.38 1.30
N SER A 195 8.33 5.69 1.25
CA SER A 195 7.67 6.56 0.28
C SER A 195 8.71 7.52 -0.31
N TRP A 196 8.48 7.96 -1.54
CA TRP A 196 9.37 8.89 -2.22
C TRP A 196 8.58 9.90 -3.06
N ASN A 197 9.13 11.10 -3.21
CA ASN A 197 8.66 12.07 -4.19
C ASN A 197 9.77 12.32 -5.20
N ALA A 198 9.52 12.00 -6.47
CA ALA A 198 10.52 12.00 -7.52
C ALA A 198 9.96 12.48 -8.87
N GLU A 199 10.84 13.05 -9.69
CA GLU A 199 10.61 13.36 -11.09
C GLU A 199 11.51 12.46 -11.94
N THR A 200 10.93 11.71 -12.87
CA THR A 200 11.65 10.74 -13.71
C THR A 200 11.35 11.01 -15.18
N PRO A 201 12.14 11.86 -15.85
CA PRO A 201 12.04 12.05 -17.31
C PRO A 201 12.23 10.75 -18.09
N ALA A 202 11.76 10.73 -19.34
CA ALA A 202 11.92 9.57 -20.23
C ALA A 202 13.39 9.11 -20.30
N GLY A 203 13.61 7.80 -20.22
CA GLY A 203 14.96 7.22 -20.19
C GLY A 203 15.62 7.17 -18.80
N THR A 204 14.93 7.61 -17.73
CA THR A 204 15.45 7.56 -16.36
C THR A 204 14.71 6.53 -15.49
N LYS A 205 15.36 6.03 -14.45
CA LYS A 205 14.77 5.09 -13.49
C LYS A 205 15.36 5.27 -12.11
N LEU A 206 14.55 4.97 -11.09
CA LEU A 206 14.94 4.88 -9.69
C LEU A 206 14.63 3.50 -9.13
N SER A 207 15.46 3.02 -8.20
CA SER A 207 15.20 1.87 -7.34
C SER A 207 15.39 2.26 -5.88
N PHE A 208 14.49 1.83 -5.01
CA PHE A 208 14.52 2.13 -3.59
C PHE A 208 14.66 0.84 -2.80
N ASP A 209 15.68 0.76 -1.96
CA ASP A 209 15.92 -0.37 -1.06
C ASP A 209 15.85 0.08 0.41
N LEU A 210 15.48 -0.85 1.29
CA LEU A 210 15.56 -0.70 2.75
C LEU A 210 16.39 -1.82 3.36
N ARG A 211 17.11 -1.51 4.44
CA ARG A 211 17.65 -2.51 5.36
C ARG A 211 17.43 -2.07 6.80
N ALA A 212 17.40 -3.03 7.71
CA ALA A 212 17.19 -2.79 9.13
C ALA A 212 18.23 -3.55 9.96
N ARG A 213 18.58 -3.01 11.13
CA ARG A 213 19.50 -3.64 12.08
C ARG A 213 18.71 -4.30 13.21
N THR A 214 18.76 -5.63 13.26
CA THR A 214 18.21 -6.44 14.34
C THR A 214 19.31 -6.77 15.36
N PRO A 215 18.99 -7.44 16.49
CA PRO A 215 20.01 -7.97 17.40
C PRO A 215 21.03 -8.91 16.73
N ASP A 216 20.65 -9.57 15.63
CA ASP A 216 21.50 -10.49 14.87
C ASP A 216 22.39 -9.77 13.83
N GLY A 217 22.25 -8.44 13.70
CA GLY A 217 23.02 -7.61 12.77
C GLY A 217 22.16 -6.92 11.71
N TRP A 218 22.81 -6.43 10.65
CA TRP A 218 22.11 -5.81 9.53
C TRP A 218 21.48 -6.87 8.62
N SER A 219 20.22 -6.64 8.24
CA SER A 219 19.61 -7.36 7.13
C SER A 219 20.36 -7.07 5.82
N LYS A 220 20.13 -7.93 4.82
CA LYS A 220 20.40 -7.55 3.44
C LYS A 220 19.56 -6.32 3.06
N TRP A 221 19.90 -5.73 1.92
CA TRP A 221 19.02 -4.76 1.26
C TRP A 221 17.82 -5.49 0.66
N TYR A 222 16.61 -5.04 1.03
CA TYR A 222 15.35 -5.44 0.39
C TYR A 222 14.91 -4.35 -0.57
N THR A 223 14.63 -4.72 -1.81
CA THR A 223 14.15 -3.75 -2.81
C THR A 223 12.67 -3.49 -2.57
N MET A 224 12.32 -2.27 -2.22
CA MET A 224 10.95 -1.89 -1.93
C MET A 224 10.16 -1.57 -3.19
N GLY A 225 10.83 -1.05 -4.21
CA GLY A 225 10.21 -0.83 -5.52
C GLY A 225 11.10 -0.01 -6.45
N THR A 226 10.63 0.09 -7.69
CA THR A 226 11.23 0.94 -8.72
C THR A 226 10.23 1.99 -9.19
N TRP A 227 10.75 3.12 -9.68
CA TRP A 227 9.95 4.23 -10.17
C TRP A 227 10.54 4.78 -11.47
N GLY A 228 9.69 5.13 -12.42
CA GLY A 228 10.08 5.69 -13.71
C GLY A 228 8.95 6.44 -14.39
N PRO A 229 9.14 6.85 -15.66
CA PRO A 229 8.21 7.71 -16.41
C PRO A 229 6.79 7.15 -16.52
N SER A 230 6.65 5.83 -16.54
CA SER A 230 5.37 5.13 -16.69
C SER A 230 4.74 4.71 -15.35
N GLY A 231 5.28 5.18 -14.22
CA GLY A 231 4.86 4.78 -12.87
C GLY A 231 5.86 3.83 -12.20
N GLY A 232 5.37 3.00 -11.29
CA GLY A 232 6.22 2.17 -10.44
C GLY A 232 5.93 0.68 -10.51
N SER A 233 6.83 -0.07 -9.90
CA SER A 233 6.75 -1.52 -9.75
C SER A 233 7.21 -1.90 -8.36
N SER A 234 6.43 -2.72 -7.65
CA SER A 234 6.98 -3.45 -6.51
C SER A 234 8.01 -4.47 -6.98
N ALA A 235 8.86 -4.94 -6.06
CA ALA A 235 9.91 -5.92 -6.37
C ALA A 235 9.42 -7.38 -6.37
N GLY A 236 8.10 -7.61 -6.25
CA GLY A 236 7.53 -8.95 -6.08
C GLY A 236 7.90 -9.59 -4.74
N THR A 237 7.69 -10.90 -4.63
CA THR A 237 7.98 -11.66 -3.41
C THR A 237 9.47 -11.77 -3.16
N GLN A 238 9.92 -11.31 -2.00
CA GLN A 238 11.28 -11.49 -1.51
C GLN A 238 11.28 -11.75 -0.01
N GLY A 239 12.25 -12.53 0.45
CA GLY A 239 12.48 -12.73 1.88
C GLY A 239 13.66 -13.64 2.15
N ASP A 240 14.01 -13.75 3.42
CA ASP A 240 15.09 -14.59 3.94
C ASP A 240 14.87 -14.91 5.44
N GLY A 241 15.95 -15.30 6.13
CA GLY A 241 15.95 -15.58 7.56
C GLY A 241 15.62 -14.38 8.46
N MET A 242 15.77 -13.13 7.99
CA MET A 242 15.58 -11.92 8.79
C MET A 242 14.23 -11.22 8.51
N GLY A 243 13.70 -11.34 7.30
CA GLY A 243 12.46 -10.66 6.94
C GLY A 243 11.96 -10.95 5.54
N SER A 244 10.87 -10.31 5.15
CA SER A 244 10.27 -10.38 3.81
C SER A 244 9.61 -9.06 3.44
N VAL A 245 9.43 -8.82 2.13
CA VAL A 245 8.61 -7.68 1.66
C VAL A 245 7.25 -8.22 1.22
N SER A 246 6.21 -7.60 1.77
CA SER A 246 4.82 -7.85 1.48
C SER A 246 4.28 -6.64 0.71
N THR A 247 4.34 -6.70 -0.62
CA THR A 247 3.98 -5.61 -1.56
C THR A 247 4.86 -4.36 -1.39
N ASP A 248 4.59 -3.54 -0.40
CA ASP A 248 5.25 -2.27 -0.07
C ASP A 248 5.75 -2.21 1.38
N THR A 249 5.48 -3.26 2.17
CA THR A 249 5.81 -3.32 3.58
C THR A 249 6.94 -4.33 3.83
N LEU A 250 8.07 -3.86 4.35
CA LEU A 250 9.10 -4.71 4.93
C LEU A 250 8.59 -5.26 6.27
N LYS A 251 8.58 -6.58 6.42
CA LYS A 251 8.20 -7.31 7.63
C LYS A 251 9.43 -8.05 8.16
N LEU A 252 9.87 -7.73 9.36
CA LEU A 252 11.02 -8.33 10.02
C LEU A 252 10.56 -9.42 10.98
N LYS A 253 11.37 -10.47 11.14
CA LYS A 253 11.11 -11.56 12.09
C LYS A 253 11.57 -11.24 13.50
N ALA A 254 12.58 -10.37 13.63
CA ALA A 254 13.06 -9.82 14.88
C ALA A 254 12.94 -8.29 14.83
N ARG A 255 12.66 -7.67 15.98
CA ARG A 255 12.54 -6.20 16.04
C ARG A 255 13.90 -5.55 15.80
N ALA A 256 13.93 -4.60 14.88
CA ALA A 256 15.09 -3.78 14.56
C ALA A 256 15.14 -2.50 15.42
N ASN A 257 16.35 -1.96 15.59
CA ASN A 257 16.60 -0.72 16.31
C ASN A 257 17.18 0.41 15.44
N ALA A 258 17.50 0.12 14.17
CA ALA A 258 17.95 1.11 13.22
C ALA A 258 17.57 0.70 11.79
N LEU A 259 17.57 1.67 10.87
CA LEU A 259 17.31 1.44 9.46
C LEU A 259 18.13 2.36 8.56
N GLN A 260 18.28 1.94 7.31
CA GLN A 260 18.82 2.76 6.22
C GLN A 260 18.01 2.53 4.96
N TYR A 261 17.94 3.56 4.13
CA TYR A 261 17.48 3.43 2.76
C TYR A 261 18.64 3.61 1.79
N ARG A 262 18.42 3.12 0.57
CA ARG A 262 19.32 3.31 -0.56
C ARG A 262 18.53 3.59 -1.81
N ILE A 263 18.99 4.58 -2.57
CA ILE A 263 18.41 4.97 -3.84
C ILE A 263 19.44 4.66 -4.92
N THR A 264 19.03 3.91 -5.94
CA THR A 264 19.84 3.71 -7.15
C THR A 264 19.20 4.51 -8.28
N PHE A 265 20.02 5.32 -8.95
CA PHE A 265 19.64 6.19 -10.06
C PHE A 265 20.21 5.59 -11.35
N SER A 266 19.44 5.65 -12.43
CA SER A 266 19.97 5.36 -13.76
C SER A 266 19.34 6.22 -14.84
N THR A 267 20.12 6.45 -15.91
CA THR A 267 19.67 7.09 -17.13
C THR A 267 20.21 6.34 -18.35
N THR A 268 19.43 6.31 -19.42
CA THR A 268 19.87 5.84 -20.75
C THR A 268 20.26 7.01 -21.66
N ASN A 269 20.15 8.25 -21.17
CA ASN A 269 20.51 9.47 -21.89
C ASN A 269 21.25 10.42 -20.94
N PRO A 270 22.55 10.68 -21.16
CA PRO A 270 23.36 11.50 -20.27
C PRO A 270 22.93 12.98 -20.20
N ALA A 271 22.00 13.42 -21.05
CA ALA A 271 21.43 14.76 -20.98
C ALA A 271 20.31 14.91 -19.93
N VAL A 272 19.78 13.81 -19.37
CA VAL A 272 18.67 13.82 -18.42
C VAL A 272 18.97 12.96 -17.19
N THR A 273 18.44 13.39 -16.03
CA THR A 273 18.58 12.68 -14.75
C THR A 273 17.23 12.52 -14.08
N PRO A 274 16.96 11.41 -13.37
CA PRO A 274 15.89 11.38 -12.40
C PRO A 274 16.26 12.26 -11.20
N THR A 275 15.28 12.84 -10.53
CA THR A 275 15.48 13.63 -9.31
C THR A 275 14.58 13.14 -8.18
N VAL A 276 15.10 13.13 -6.95
CA VAL A 276 14.36 12.81 -5.73
C VAL A 276 14.39 14.02 -4.81
N ARG A 277 13.24 14.42 -4.27
CA ARG A 277 13.12 15.58 -3.36
C ARG A 277 12.64 15.24 -1.95
N LEU A 278 12.15 14.02 -1.77
CA LEU A 278 11.75 13.52 -0.46
C LEU A 278 11.87 12.00 -0.44
N VAL A 279 12.39 11.50 0.68
CA VAL A 279 12.23 10.11 1.10
C VAL A 279 11.62 10.11 2.50
N ALA A 280 10.60 9.28 2.71
CA ALA A 280 10.03 9.03 4.03
C ALA A 280 10.00 7.53 4.30
N VAL A 281 10.30 7.13 5.52
CA VAL A 281 10.17 5.76 6.00
C VAL A 281 9.28 5.78 7.24
N ASN A 282 8.05 5.32 7.10
CA ASN A 282 7.22 5.00 8.26
C ASN A 282 7.65 3.62 8.78
N TYR A 283 7.97 3.54 10.06
CA TYR A 283 8.30 2.28 10.74
C TYR A 283 7.47 2.12 12.02
N GLY A 284 7.24 0.88 12.40
CA GLY A 284 6.36 0.58 13.52
C GLY A 284 6.42 -0.88 13.96
N GLN A 285 5.74 -1.12 15.07
CA GLN A 285 5.32 -2.47 15.44
C GLN A 285 4.04 -2.78 14.64
N GLY A 286 3.86 -4.01 14.16
CA GLY A 286 2.72 -4.40 13.30
C GLY A 286 1.32 -4.14 13.87
N ALA A 287 0.28 -4.69 13.23
CA ALA A 287 -1.13 -4.47 13.60
C ALA A 287 -1.35 -4.62 15.11
N GLY A 288 -2.00 -3.62 15.72
CA GLY A 288 -2.10 -3.49 17.19
C GLY A 288 -1.24 -2.38 17.79
N ALA A 289 -0.55 -1.58 16.97
CA ALA A 289 0.10 -0.32 17.34
C ALA A 289 -0.91 0.73 17.85
N GLN A 290 -1.47 0.48 19.04
CA GLN A 290 -2.20 1.45 19.85
C GLN A 290 -1.24 2.07 20.85
N GLY A 291 -1.61 3.24 21.36
CA GLY A 291 -0.82 3.92 22.36
C GLY A 291 0.02 5.04 21.74
N GLY A 292 -0.14 6.19 22.33
CA GLY A 292 0.54 7.44 22.02
C GLY A 292 0.09 8.47 23.05
N PRO A 293 0.70 9.65 23.07
CA PRO A 293 0.25 10.72 23.96
C PRO A 293 -1.24 11.00 23.74
N LYS A 294 -1.99 11.13 24.84
CA LYS A 294 -3.39 11.55 24.77
C LYS A 294 -3.44 12.97 24.19
N LEU A 295 -4.10 13.12 23.05
CA LEU A 295 -4.34 14.41 22.42
C LEU A 295 -5.71 14.95 22.83
N ALA A 296 -5.87 16.27 22.79
CA ALA A 296 -7.17 16.90 22.98
C ALA A 296 -8.06 16.64 21.76
N SER A 297 -9.31 16.25 21.99
CA SER A 297 -10.28 16.00 20.93
C SER A 297 -11.07 17.27 20.57
N GLY A 298 -11.68 17.25 19.39
CA GLY A 298 -12.60 18.31 18.94
C GLY A 298 -11.95 19.45 18.17
N ALA A 299 -10.65 19.37 17.84
CA ALA A 299 -9.96 20.40 17.05
C ALA A 299 -10.60 20.67 15.67
N ALA A 300 -11.35 19.71 15.14
CA ALA A 300 -12.08 19.80 13.88
C ALA A 300 -13.60 19.65 14.02
N ALA A 301 -14.15 19.83 15.23
CA ALA A 301 -15.59 19.67 15.47
C ALA A 301 -16.42 20.59 14.54
N GLY A 302 -17.37 19.98 13.82
CA GLY A 302 -18.23 20.68 12.86
C GLY A 302 -17.56 21.10 11.55
N ARG A 303 -16.30 20.72 11.32
CA ARG A 303 -15.56 21.06 10.10
C ARG A 303 -15.79 20.02 9.02
N ASP A 304 -16.16 20.46 7.83
CA ASP A 304 -16.34 19.61 6.65
C ASP A 304 -15.68 20.25 5.43
N ILE A 305 -14.51 19.74 5.03
CA ILE A 305 -13.70 20.28 3.93
C ILE A 305 -14.33 19.87 2.60
N ASP A 306 -14.51 20.80 1.67
CA ASP A 306 -15.11 20.54 0.35
C ASP A 306 -14.19 19.78 -0.62
N VAL A 307 -13.89 18.53 -0.27
CA VAL A 307 -13.16 17.58 -1.12
C VAL A 307 -14.08 17.05 -2.22
N PRO A 308 -13.67 17.08 -3.50
CA PRO A 308 -14.44 16.53 -4.62
C PRO A 308 -14.90 15.10 -4.34
N ARG A 309 -16.15 14.80 -4.67
CA ARG A 309 -16.77 13.49 -4.42
C ARG A 309 -16.68 12.65 -5.69
N LEU A 310 -15.80 11.65 -5.68
CA LEU A 310 -15.59 10.73 -6.79
C LEU A 310 -15.90 9.29 -6.37
N SER A 311 -16.38 8.52 -7.33
CA SER A 311 -16.91 7.17 -7.13
C SER A 311 -16.11 6.16 -7.96
N GLN A 312 -15.63 5.10 -7.32
CA GLN A 312 -14.91 4.01 -7.99
C GLN A 312 -15.88 3.16 -8.82
N VAL A 313 -17.15 3.13 -8.43
CA VAL A 313 -18.17 2.29 -9.07
C VAL A 313 -18.70 2.91 -10.37
N ASP A 314 -18.32 4.16 -10.66
CA ASP A 314 -18.57 4.82 -11.96
C ASP A 314 -17.40 4.62 -12.94
N GLN A 315 -16.34 3.91 -12.52
CA GLN A 315 -15.22 3.55 -13.38
C GLN A 315 -15.52 2.25 -14.15
N ASP A 316 -14.61 1.86 -15.04
CA ASP A 316 -14.71 0.63 -15.81
C ASP A 316 -15.04 -0.57 -14.89
N PRO A 317 -16.14 -1.32 -15.16
CA PRO A 317 -16.58 -2.43 -14.33
C PRO A 317 -15.52 -3.50 -14.08
N SER A 318 -14.56 -3.67 -15.00
CA SER A 318 -13.47 -4.65 -14.86
C SER A 318 -12.47 -4.31 -13.74
N VAL A 319 -12.39 -3.04 -13.33
CA VAL A 319 -11.47 -2.57 -12.27
C VAL A 319 -12.18 -1.85 -11.13
N ALA A 320 -13.47 -1.53 -11.27
CA ALA A 320 -14.24 -0.72 -10.32
C ALA A 320 -14.12 -1.21 -8.86
N SER A 321 -14.05 -2.53 -8.62
CA SER A 321 -13.91 -3.11 -7.28
C SER A 321 -12.49 -3.01 -6.69
N LEU A 322 -11.49 -2.58 -7.47
CA LEU A 322 -10.06 -2.61 -7.11
C LEU A 322 -9.44 -1.22 -6.99
N VAL A 323 -10.17 -0.16 -7.35
CA VAL A 323 -9.64 1.19 -7.57
C VAL A 323 -10.06 2.20 -6.49
N CYS A 324 -10.40 1.74 -5.28
CA CYS A 324 -10.69 2.63 -4.14
C CYS A 324 -9.52 3.58 -3.84
N SER A 325 -8.28 3.09 -3.84
CA SER A 325 -7.08 3.89 -3.59
C SER A 325 -6.86 5.01 -4.60
N PRO A 326 -6.73 4.75 -5.93
CA PRO A 326 -6.57 5.83 -6.91
C PRO A 326 -7.79 6.75 -7.00
N THR A 327 -9.00 6.27 -6.72
CA THR A 327 -10.19 7.15 -6.68
C THR A 327 -10.09 8.15 -5.52
N SER A 328 -9.78 7.66 -4.31
CA SER A 328 -9.53 8.51 -3.13
C SER A 328 -8.36 9.45 -3.33
N LEU A 329 -7.28 8.99 -3.98
CA LEU A 329 -6.16 9.85 -4.34
C LEU A 329 -6.59 10.96 -5.30
N THR A 330 -7.37 10.65 -6.34
CA THR A 330 -7.85 11.64 -7.30
C THR A 330 -8.68 12.73 -6.63
N MET A 331 -9.50 12.38 -5.63
CA MET A 331 -10.26 13.36 -4.84
C MET A 331 -9.33 14.37 -4.16
N VAL A 332 -8.25 13.90 -3.53
CA VAL A 332 -7.28 14.76 -2.84
C VAL A 332 -6.38 15.54 -3.81
N LEU A 333 -6.00 14.94 -4.95
CA LEU A 333 -5.29 15.66 -6.02
C LEU A 333 -6.10 16.87 -6.51
N ARG A 334 -7.38 16.66 -6.82
CA ARG A 334 -8.27 17.73 -7.27
C ARG A 334 -8.54 18.78 -6.20
N TYR A 335 -8.64 18.37 -4.93
CA TYR A 335 -8.74 19.32 -3.82
C TYR A 335 -7.55 20.29 -3.78
N TRP A 336 -6.35 19.81 -4.13
CA TRP A 336 -5.15 20.65 -4.24
C TRP A 336 -4.94 21.31 -5.61
N GLY A 337 -5.95 21.31 -6.48
CA GLY A 337 -5.90 21.94 -7.80
C GLY A 337 -5.14 21.15 -8.86
N ILE A 338 -4.79 19.89 -8.61
CA ILE A 338 -4.20 19.00 -9.61
C ILE A 338 -5.33 18.34 -10.41
N ASP A 339 -5.54 18.82 -11.63
CA ASP A 339 -6.58 18.30 -12.53
C ASP A 339 -6.17 16.95 -13.14
N ARG A 340 -6.67 15.88 -12.50
CA ARG A 340 -6.54 14.49 -12.98
C ARG A 340 -7.87 13.81 -12.97
N SER A 341 -8.12 12.99 -13.98
CA SER A 341 -9.22 12.03 -13.98
C SER A 341 -8.86 10.78 -13.17
N VAL A 342 -9.90 10.05 -12.73
CA VAL A 342 -9.69 8.76 -12.05
C VAL A 342 -8.97 7.76 -12.97
N PRO A 343 -9.31 7.62 -14.27
CA PRO A 343 -8.57 6.76 -15.19
C PRO A 343 -7.08 7.10 -15.35
N GLU A 344 -6.72 8.39 -15.40
CA GLU A 344 -5.31 8.81 -15.45
C GLU A 344 -4.55 8.40 -14.18
N THR A 345 -5.19 8.58 -13.01
CA THR A 345 -4.60 8.18 -11.73
C THR A 345 -4.49 6.66 -11.62
N ILE A 346 -5.50 5.89 -12.04
CA ILE A 346 -5.47 4.42 -12.12
C ILE A 346 -4.26 3.96 -12.92
N LYS A 347 -4.05 4.54 -14.12
CA LYS A 347 -2.89 4.21 -14.96
C LYS A 347 -1.56 4.54 -14.28
N GLY A 348 -1.50 5.68 -13.59
CA GLY A 348 -0.28 6.17 -12.96
C GLY A 348 0.16 5.42 -11.69
N VAL A 349 -0.78 4.82 -10.95
CA VAL A 349 -0.47 4.09 -9.70
C VAL A 349 -0.41 2.57 -9.87
N ARG A 350 -0.81 2.04 -11.02
CA ARG A 350 -0.87 0.60 -11.26
C ARG A 350 0.52 -0.01 -11.05
N ASP A 351 0.61 -0.95 -10.13
CA ASP A 351 1.84 -1.70 -9.89
C ASP A 351 2.16 -2.55 -11.12
N ALA A 352 3.29 -2.28 -11.77
CA ALA A 352 3.68 -3.00 -12.98
C ALA A 352 3.94 -4.50 -12.72
N ALA A 353 4.38 -4.87 -11.51
CA ALA A 353 4.69 -6.26 -11.18
C ALA A 353 3.44 -7.10 -10.91
N THR A 354 2.46 -6.53 -10.20
CA THR A 354 1.32 -7.29 -9.66
C THR A 354 -0.02 -6.92 -10.30
N GLY A 355 -0.09 -5.76 -10.95
CA GLY A 355 -1.32 -5.21 -11.52
C GLY A 355 -2.30 -4.62 -10.52
N ILE A 356 -1.97 -4.59 -9.22
CA ILE A 356 -2.82 -4.00 -8.19
C ILE A 356 -2.76 -2.46 -8.22
N TYR A 357 -3.77 -1.82 -7.63
CA TYR A 357 -3.87 -0.36 -7.52
C TYR A 357 -3.74 0.15 -6.08
N GLY A 358 -3.74 -0.75 -5.10
CA GLY A 358 -3.72 -0.45 -3.67
C GLY A 358 -2.33 -0.40 -3.03
N ASN A 359 -1.24 -0.32 -3.81
CA ASN A 359 0.11 -0.16 -3.29
C ASN A 359 0.28 1.27 -2.74
N TRP A 360 0.45 1.41 -1.43
CA TRP A 360 0.44 2.70 -0.72
C TRP A 360 1.62 3.58 -1.15
N THR A 361 2.78 2.97 -1.31
CA THR A 361 4.00 3.63 -1.77
C THR A 361 3.86 4.15 -3.19
N LEU A 362 3.28 3.38 -4.12
CA LEU A 362 3.11 3.83 -5.51
C LEU A 362 2.05 4.92 -5.65
N ASN A 363 0.99 4.90 -4.82
CA ASN A 363 -0.01 5.97 -4.79
C ASN A 363 0.62 7.29 -4.31
N THR A 364 1.39 7.26 -3.22
CA THR A 364 2.08 8.45 -2.71
C THR A 364 3.17 8.94 -3.65
N ALA A 365 3.91 8.03 -4.30
CA ALA A 365 4.89 8.39 -5.34
C ALA A 365 4.24 9.07 -6.56
N TYR A 366 3.06 8.62 -6.99
CA TYR A 366 2.31 9.27 -8.06
C TYR A 366 1.90 10.69 -7.66
N ALA A 367 1.35 10.90 -6.46
CA ALA A 367 1.05 12.24 -5.96
C ALA A 367 2.31 13.13 -5.91
N GLY A 368 3.44 12.53 -5.53
CA GLY A 368 4.77 13.12 -5.58
C GLY A 368 5.19 13.63 -6.95
N SER A 369 4.96 12.82 -7.98
CA SER A 369 5.29 13.19 -9.37
C SER A 369 4.37 14.28 -9.92
N GLN A 370 3.19 14.49 -9.33
CA GLN A 370 2.30 15.61 -9.63
C GLN A 370 2.69 16.91 -8.93
N GLY A 371 3.82 16.93 -8.21
CA GLY A 371 4.35 18.12 -7.57
C GLY A 371 3.98 18.30 -6.09
N LEU A 372 3.12 17.46 -5.52
CA LEU A 372 2.69 17.54 -4.11
C LEU A 372 3.64 16.80 -3.17
N GLU A 373 3.79 17.26 -1.94
CA GLU A 373 4.41 16.41 -0.92
C GLU A 373 3.46 15.27 -0.55
N ALA A 374 3.89 14.03 -0.77
CA ALA A 374 3.13 12.85 -0.39
C ALA A 374 3.99 11.75 0.24
N TYR A 375 3.44 11.07 1.23
CA TYR A 375 4.05 9.90 1.89
C TYR A 375 3.02 9.12 2.71
N VAL A 376 3.34 7.85 2.99
CA VAL A 376 2.58 6.99 3.90
C VAL A 376 2.97 7.31 5.34
N ASP A 377 1.97 7.43 6.21
CA ASP A 377 2.15 7.56 7.65
C ASP A 377 1.22 6.60 8.38
N ARG A 378 1.41 6.48 9.69
CA ARG A 378 0.54 5.75 10.59
C ARG A 378 0.20 6.63 11.78
N PHE A 379 -1.09 6.84 12.01
CA PHE A 379 -1.59 7.55 13.17
C PHE A 379 -2.03 6.54 14.23
N TYR A 380 -1.92 6.93 15.49
CA TYR A 380 -2.30 6.11 16.65
C TYR A 380 -3.62 6.59 17.27
N SER A 381 -4.26 7.63 16.71
CA SER A 381 -5.48 8.23 17.27
C SER A 381 -6.27 9.02 16.22
N VAL A 382 -7.59 9.17 16.46
CA VAL A 382 -8.47 9.99 15.61
C VAL A 382 -8.16 11.48 15.77
N GLU A 383 -7.63 11.89 16.92
CA GLU A 383 -7.23 13.27 17.21
C GLU A 383 -6.13 13.76 16.25
N GLN A 384 -5.27 12.87 15.75
CA GLN A 384 -4.31 13.23 14.69
C GLN A 384 -5.01 13.54 13.35
N LEU A 385 -6.10 12.84 13.02
CA LEU A 385 -6.94 13.20 11.87
C LEU A 385 -7.61 14.56 12.10
N GLU A 386 -8.10 14.84 13.30
CA GLU A 386 -8.68 16.15 13.64
C GLU A 386 -7.67 17.28 13.43
N ALA A 387 -6.40 17.08 13.78
CA ALA A 387 -5.35 18.07 13.54
C ALA A 387 -5.13 18.37 12.05
N GLU A 388 -5.16 17.34 11.19
CA GLU A 388 -5.05 17.51 9.73
C GLU A 388 -6.28 18.24 9.17
N ILE A 389 -7.49 17.84 9.57
CA ILE A 389 -8.74 18.47 9.13
C ILE A 389 -8.86 19.92 9.60
N ALA A 390 -8.47 20.20 10.85
CA ALA A 390 -8.44 21.56 11.40
C ALA A 390 -7.56 22.48 10.54
N ALA A 391 -6.45 21.95 10.04
CA ALA A 391 -5.55 22.65 9.13
C ALA A 391 -5.98 22.65 7.66
N GLY A 392 -7.19 22.17 7.35
CA GLY A 392 -7.72 22.12 5.98
C GLY A 392 -7.05 21.08 5.09
N ARG A 393 -6.48 20.02 5.66
CA ARG A 393 -5.81 18.95 4.92
C ARG A 393 -6.63 17.66 5.00
N PRO A 394 -7.25 17.21 3.90
CA PRO A 394 -7.92 15.92 3.88
C PRO A 394 -6.91 14.77 3.95
N VAL A 395 -7.32 13.65 4.52
CA VAL A 395 -6.43 12.50 4.77
C VAL A 395 -7.04 11.26 4.13
N ILE A 396 -6.26 10.50 3.38
CA ILE A 396 -6.72 9.21 2.86
C ILE A 396 -6.39 8.16 3.93
N ALA A 397 -7.38 7.39 4.39
CA ALA A 397 -7.22 6.36 5.41
C ALA A 397 -7.46 4.97 4.81
N SER A 398 -6.68 3.98 5.27
CA SER A 398 -6.84 2.57 4.91
C SER A 398 -7.51 1.79 6.03
N LEU A 399 -8.63 1.14 5.75
CA LEU A 399 -9.45 0.46 6.74
C LEU A 399 -9.76 -0.98 6.30
N THR A 400 -10.04 -1.84 7.28
CA THR A 400 -10.68 -3.14 7.05
C THR A 400 -11.86 -3.27 8.00
N TRP A 401 -12.98 -3.80 7.51
CA TRP A 401 -14.11 -4.12 8.38
C TRP A 401 -14.83 -5.39 7.93
N LEU A 402 -15.40 -6.07 8.91
CA LEU A 402 -16.36 -7.15 8.75
C LEU A 402 -17.79 -6.62 8.83
N ALA A 403 -18.74 -7.46 8.44
CA ALA A 403 -20.16 -7.12 8.51
C ALA A 403 -20.58 -6.73 9.93
N GLY A 404 -21.16 -5.55 10.07
CA GLY A 404 -21.67 -5.01 11.33
C GLY A 404 -20.67 -4.26 12.20
N GLU A 405 -19.40 -4.15 11.79
CA GLU A 405 -18.39 -3.39 12.56
C GLU A 405 -18.48 -1.87 12.33
N LEU A 406 -19.01 -1.45 11.18
CA LEU A 406 -19.13 -0.06 10.77
C LEU A 406 -20.55 0.25 10.31
N ASP A 407 -21.30 0.98 11.13
CA ASP A 407 -22.66 1.39 10.78
C ASP A 407 -22.62 2.33 9.58
N ASN A 408 -23.66 2.27 8.73
CA ASN A 408 -23.77 3.11 7.54
C ASN A 408 -22.60 2.94 6.53
N ALA A 409 -21.86 1.83 6.56
CA ALA A 409 -20.85 1.51 5.55
C ALA A 409 -21.47 1.40 4.14
N SER A 410 -20.69 1.73 3.11
CA SER A 410 -21.13 1.61 1.71
C SER A 410 -21.27 0.17 1.23
N VAL A 411 -20.47 -0.71 1.81
CA VAL A 411 -20.43 -2.14 1.54
C VAL A 411 -20.34 -2.90 2.87
N SER A 412 -20.85 -4.14 2.90
CA SER A 412 -20.97 -4.92 4.13
C SER A 412 -19.62 -5.26 4.77
N SER A 413 -18.59 -5.55 3.97
CA SER A 413 -17.26 -5.90 4.49
C SER A 413 -16.17 -5.65 3.44
N VAL A 414 -14.96 -5.32 3.90
CA VAL A 414 -13.76 -5.12 3.07
C VAL A 414 -12.51 -5.76 3.72
N PRO A 415 -12.46 -7.10 3.84
CA PRO A 415 -11.33 -7.78 4.49
C PRO A 415 -10.00 -7.61 3.73
N GLY A 416 -10.04 -7.25 2.45
CA GLY A 416 -8.86 -6.97 1.63
C GLY A 416 -8.32 -5.53 1.73
N GLY A 417 -8.94 -4.70 2.56
CA GLY A 417 -8.61 -3.28 2.69
C GLY A 417 -9.48 -2.38 1.81
N HIS A 418 -9.72 -1.15 2.28
CA HIS A 418 -10.47 -0.13 1.58
C HIS A 418 -9.95 1.26 1.91
N LEU A 419 -9.78 2.10 0.89
CA LEU A 419 -9.19 3.44 1.01
C LEU A 419 -10.29 4.49 0.84
N ILE A 420 -10.46 5.34 1.85
CA ILE A 420 -11.44 6.43 1.87
C ILE A 420 -10.78 7.76 2.21
N VAL A 421 -11.44 8.87 1.91
CA VAL A 421 -10.94 10.21 2.28
C VAL A 421 -11.66 10.70 3.52
N VAL A 422 -10.94 10.89 4.62
CA VAL A 422 -11.41 11.67 5.77
C VAL A 422 -11.37 13.15 5.39
N ARG A 423 -12.52 13.81 5.47
CA ARG A 423 -12.68 15.22 5.07
C ARG A 423 -13.26 16.11 6.15
N GLY A 424 -13.68 15.55 7.27
CA GLY A 424 -14.36 16.34 8.29
C GLY A 424 -14.73 15.57 9.55
N PHE A 425 -15.31 16.31 10.48
CA PHE A 425 -15.97 15.79 11.67
C PHE A 425 -17.29 16.52 11.90
N THR A 426 -18.31 15.80 12.34
CA THR A 426 -19.57 16.42 12.78
C THR A 426 -19.34 17.25 14.04
N ALA A 427 -20.33 18.05 14.45
CA ALA A 427 -20.25 18.78 15.73
C ALA A 427 -20.11 17.83 16.94
N GLN A 428 -20.59 16.60 16.82
CA GLN A 428 -20.50 15.54 17.83
C GLN A 428 -19.17 14.76 17.76
N GLY A 429 -18.32 15.04 16.76
CA GLY A 429 -17.01 14.40 16.59
C GLY A 429 -17.03 13.09 15.80
N ASP A 430 -18.14 12.77 15.12
CA ASP A 430 -18.22 11.63 14.19
C ASP A 430 -17.50 11.94 12.88
N VAL A 431 -16.94 10.93 12.24
CA VAL A 431 -16.02 11.11 11.10
C VAL A 431 -16.81 11.29 9.81
N ILE A 432 -16.57 12.40 9.11
CA ILE A 432 -17.12 12.67 7.78
C ILE A 432 -16.10 12.22 6.74
N VAL A 433 -16.53 11.37 5.81
CA VAL A 433 -15.67 10.78 4.77
C VAL A 433 -16.26 10.98 3.37
N ASN A 434 -15.40 10.93 2.36
CA ASN A 434 -15.78 10.48 1.02
C ASN A 434 -15.38 9.01 0.86
N ASP A 435 -16.36 8.13 0.72
CA ASP A 435 -16.19 6.71 0.46
C ASP A 435 -16.42 6.42 -1.04
N PRO A 436 -15.36 6.08 -1.80
CA PRO A 436 -15.46 5.88 -3.23
C PRO A 436 -16.32 4.68 -3.63
N ALA A 437 -16.63 3.74 -2.73
CA ALA A 437 -17.49 2.59 -3.04
C ALA A 437 -19.00 2.93 -3.11
N SER A 438 -19.36 4.22 -3.02
CA SER A 438 -20.73 4.72 -3.19
C SER A 438 -20.87 5.60 -4.45
N ARG A 439 -22.11 5.94 -4.84
CA ARG A 439 -22.42 6.84 -5.97
C ARG A 439 -23.04 8.16 -5.52
N GLY A 440 -22.83 9.21 -6.31
CA GLY A 440 -23.49 10.51 -6.15
C GLY A 440 -23.36 11.07 -4.74
N GLU A 441 -24.47 11.51 -4.15
CA GLU A 441 -24.50 12.03 -2.77
C GLU A 441 -24.06 11.00 -1.72
N GLY A 442 -24.18 9.70 -2.02
CA GLY A 442 -23.77 8.62 -1.12
C GLY A 442 -22.25 8.48 -0.94
N VAL A 443 -21.44 9.14 -1.78
CA VAL A 443 -19.98 9.21 -1.59
C VAL A 443 -19.66 9.89 -0.26
N ARG A 444 -20.35 10.99 0.08
CA ARG A 444 -20.17 11.65 1.37
C ARG A 444 -20.94 10.87 2.45
N ARG A 445 -20.24 10.36 3.46
CA ARG A 445 -20.86 9.59 4.56
C ARG A 445 -20.34 10.03 5.92
N VAL A 446 -21.06 9.61 6.96
CA VAL A 446 -20.68 9.83 8.35
C VAL A 446 -20.60 8.48 9.05
N TYR A 447 -19.49 8.26 9.74
CA TYR A 447 -19.25 7.08 10.57
C TYR A 447 -19.09 7.48 12.03
N LYS A 448 -19.64 6.65 12.93
CA LYS A 448 -19.47 6.84 14.37
C LYS A 448 -17.98 6.82 14.71
N ARG A 449 -17.52 7.81 15.48
CA ARG A 449 -16.10 7.99 15.82
C ARG A 449 -15.45 6.70 16.34
N ALA A 450 -16.10 6.04 17.31
CA ALA A 450 -15.57 4.85 17.94
C ALA A 450 -15.50 3.65 16.97
N GLN A 451 -16.51 3.46 16.12
CA GLN A 451 -16.51 2.39 15.12
C GLN A 451 -15.39 2.61 14.10
N PHE A 452 -15.28 3.82 13.55
CA PHE A 452 -14.20 4.19 12.65
C PHE A 452 -12.82 3.96 13.28
N ALA A 453 -12.62 4.46 14.51
CA ALA A 453 -11.36 4.29 15.23
C ALA A 453 -10.99 2.81 15.38
N ASN A 454 -11.95 1.97 15.76
CA ASN A 454 -11.73 0.54 15.94
C ASN A 454 -11.28 -0.14 14.64
N VAL A 455 -11.99 0.09 13.53
CA VAL A 455 -11.69 -0.59 12.25
C VAL A 455 -10.44 -0.04 11.56
N TRP A 456 -10.11 1.23 11.78
CA TRP A 456 -8.92 1.88 11.19
C TRP A 456 -7.64 1.61 11.99
N LEU A 457 -7.70 1.81 13.31
CA LEU A 457 -6.51 1.68 14.17
C LEU A 457 -6.10 0.21 14.37
N ARG A 458 -7.04 -0.75 14.27
CA ARG A 458 -6.72 -2.19 14.25
C ARG A 458 -5.70 -2.56 13.15
N GLU A 459 -5.80 -1.91 11.99
CA GLU A 459 -4.90 -2.09 10.85
C GLU A 459 -3.64 -1.22 10.90
N GLY A 460 -3.38 -0.60 12.06
CA GLY A 460 -2.20 0.23 12.28
C GLY A 460 -2.37 1.69 11.84
N GLY A 461 -3.61 2.15 11.64
CA GLY A 461 -3.91 3.58 11.47
C GLY A 461 -3.27 4.21 10.24
N ILE A 462 -3.16 3.43 9.16
CA ILE A 462 -2.45 3.83 7.94
C ILE A 462 -3.17 4.98 7.25
N VAL A 463 -2.38 5.96 6.82
CA VAL A 463 -2.84 7.14 6.08
C VAL A 463 -1.91 7.50 4.94
N TYR A 464 -2.46 8.15 3.91
CA TYR A 464 -1.67 8.95 2.98
C TYR A 464 -1.80 10.42 3.38
N LEU A 465 -0.67 11.07 3.60
CA LEU A 465 -0.61 12.51 3.70
C LEU A 465 -0.21 13.04 2.33
N VAL A 466 -1.05 13.91 1.76
CA VAL A 466 -0.84 14.52 0.44
C VAL A 466 -1.17 16.01 0.56
N ARG A 467 -0.20 16.88 0.29
CA ARG A 467 -0.34 18.33 0.52
C ARG A 467 0.57 19.17 -0.40
N PRO A 468 0.29 20.47 -0.57
CA PRO A 468 1.22 21.40 -1.19
C PRO A 468 2.56 21.43 -0.44
N ARG A 469 3.61 21.88 -1.15
CA ARG A 469 4.97 21.98 -0.62
C ARG A 469 5.12 23.09 0.41
#